data_AF-A0A0J6WKC8-F1
#
_entry.id   AF-A0A0J6WKC8-F1
#
_cell.length_a   1.000
_cell.length_b   1.000
_cell.length_c   1.000
_cell.angle_alpha   90.00
_cell.angle_beta   90.00
_cell.angle_gamma   90.00
#
_symmetry.space_group_name_H-M   'P 1'
#
loop_
_entity.id
_entity.type
_entity.pdbx_description
1 polymer ?
#
loop_
_entity_poly.entity_id
_entity_poly.type
_entity_poly.pdbx_seq_one_letter_code
_entity_poly.pdbx_strand_id
1 'polypeptide(L)'
;MWAASEYVKSAAYDRDTAAQPPEVFLCHKNSPNTAQARLCVGWAGCHGDQLLALRLAGARRDLPPEVVRAAMDYVSSVPLFDSGAAAAQHGVRDLAAPGRRANAVIDAIVHRRPDVQ
;
A
#
# COMPACT_ATOMS: atom_id res chain seq x y z
N MET A 1 10.82 -4.01 0.42
CA MET A 1 10.25 -5.16 1.16
C MET A 1 9.52 -4.66 2.39
N TRP A 2 8.45 -5.34 2.79
CA TRP A 2 7.64 -5.04 3.97
C TRP A 2 8.03 -6.01 5.10
N ALA A 3 7.91 -5.58 6.34
CA ALA A 3 7.90 -6.49 7.48
C ALA A 3 6.56 -7.25 7.53
N ALA A 4 6.52 -8.42 8.18
CA ALA A 4 5.28 -9.19 8.35
C ALA A 4 4.13 -8.33 8.94
N SER A 5 4.47 -7.48 9.90
CA SER A 5 3.53 -6.56 10.55
C SER A 5 2.95 -5.51 9.62
N GLU A 6 3.62 -5.17 8.51
CA GLU A 6 3.08 -4.27 7.49
C GLU A 6 2.13 -5.00 6.54
N TYR A 7 2.45 -6.26 6.18
CA TYR A 7 1.60 -7.07 5.30
C TYR A 7 0.21 -7.30 5.88
N VAL A 8 0.10 -7.58 7.18
CA VAL A 8 -1.20 -7.90 7.78
C VAL A 8 -2.17 -6.72 7.84
N LYS A 9 -1.69 -5.48 7.69
CA LYS A 9 -2.54 -4.29 7.77
C LYS A 9 -3.47 -4.13 6.57
N SER A 10 -3.03 -4.53 5.37
CA SER A 10 -3.80 -4.30 4.14
C SER A 10 -5.13 -5.05 4.13
N ALA A 11 -5.19 -6.23 4.76
CA ALA A 11 -6.41 -7.05 4.80
C ALA A 11 -7.60 -6.37 5.49
N ALA A 12 -7.36 -5.40 6.39
CA ALA A 12 -8.44 -4.69 7.06
C ALA A 12 -9.27 -3.82 6.09
N TYR A 13 -8.68 -3.39 4.97
CA TYR A 13 -9.34 -2.55 3.97
C TYR A 13 -10.21 -3.36 2.99
N ASP A 14 -10.15 -4.69 3.03
CA ASP A 14 -11.02 -5.57 2.22
C ASP A 14 -12.43 -5.71 2.80
N ARG A 15 -12.65 -5.23 4.03
CA ARG A 15 -13.96 -5.29 4.68
C ARG A 15 -14.96 -4.39 3.96
N ASP A 16 -16.25 -4.65 4.20
CA ASP A 16 -17.32 -3.72 3.79
C ASP A 16 -17.00 -2.29 4.23
N THR A 17 -17.37 -1.30 3.42
CA THR A 17 -16.97 0.10 3.61
C THR A 17 -17.15 0.59 5.05
N ALA A 18 -18.25 0.24 5.73
CA ALA A 18 -18.53 0.68 7.10
C ALA A 18 -17.58 0.08 8.17
N ALA A 19 -16.91 -1.03 7.85
CA ALA A 19 -15.98 -1.73 8.74
C ALA A 19 -14.50 -1.56 8.33
N GLN A 20 -14.23 -0.81 7.26
CA GLN A 20 -12.87 -0.46 6.86
C GLN A 20 -12.22 0.53 7.85
N PRO A 21 -10.88 0.51 8.01
CA PRO A 21 -10.18 1.54 8.74
C PRO A 21 -10.44 2.94 8.12
N PRO A 22 -10.62 3.98 8.95
CA PRO A 22 -10.87 5.34 8.45
C PRO A 22 -9.59 6.09 8.05
N GLU A 23 -8.40 5.61 8.42
CA GLU A 23 -7.12 6.23 8.09
C GLU A 23 -6.60 5.83 6.71
N VAL A 24 -5.88 6.73 6.04
CA VAL A 24 -5.23 6.42 4.75
C VAL A 24 -4.05 5.48 4.94
N PHE A 25 -3.84 4.59 3.98
CA PHE A 25 -2.70 3.66 4.03
C PHE A 25 -1.47 4.28 3.36
N LEU A 26 -0.47 4.64 4.16
CA LEU A 26 0.76 5.27 3.69
C LEU A 26 1.81 4.25 3.27
N CYS A 27 2.68 4.64 2.34
CA CYS A 27 3.86 3.88 1.98
C CYS A 27 4.80 3.77 3.18
N HIS A 28 5.08 2.55 3.60
CA HIS A 28 5.94 2.26 4.77
C HIS A 28 7.41 2.68 4.58
N LYS A 29 7.85 2.97 3.35
CA LYS A 29 9.21 3.49 3.08
C LYS A 29 9.37 4.98 3.33
N ASN A 30 8.27 5.70 3.56
CA ASN A 30 8.32 7.13 3.84
C ASN A 30 7.78 7.38 5.24
N SER A 31 8.47 8.23 6.00
CA SER A 31 8.02 8.60 7.34
C SER A 31 6.65 9.28 7.26
N PRO A 32 5.68 8.86 8.10
CA PRO A 32 4.41 9.55 8.19
C PRO A 32 4.62 10.99 8.67
N ASN A 33 3.67 11.88 8.37
CA ASN A 33 3.69 13.30 8.79
C ASN A 33 4.90 14.11 8.27
N THR A 34 5.51 13.68 7.17
CA THR A 34 6.56 14.43 6.47
C THR A 34 6.08 14.87 5.09
N ALA A 35 6.75 15.86 4.49
CA ALA A 35 6.51 16.24 3.08
C ALA A 35 6.78 15.07 2.09
N GLN A 36 7.47 14.02 2.54
CA GLN A 36 7.76 12.82 1.76
C GLN A 36 6.71 11.72 1.95
N ALA A 37 5.70 11.90 2.81
CA ALA A 37 4.61 10.95 2.95
C ALA A 37 3.93 10.71 1.59
N ARG A 38 3.68 9.44 1.27
CA ARG A 38 3.01 9.02 0.02
C ARG A 38 1.95 7.99 0.36
N LEU A 39 0.84 8.01 -0.38
CA LEU A 39 -0.14 6.93 -0.34
C LEU A 39 0.51 5.64 -0.87
N CYS A 40 0.10 4.50 -0.31
CA CYS A 40 0.48 3.20 -0.83
C CYS A 40 -0.26 2.96 -2.15
N VAL A 41 0.47 2.86 -3.26
CA VAL A 41 -0.12 2.65 -4.59
C VAL A 41 -0.80 1.29 -4.75
N GLY A 42 -0.30 0.25 -4.07
CA GLY A 42 -0.95 -1.06 -4.07
C GLY A 42 -2.30 -1.03 -3.35
N TRP A 43 -2.41 -0.27 -2.27
CA TRP A 43 -3.68 -0.05 -1.57
C TRP A 43 -4.65 0.79 -2.40
N ALA A 44 -4.19 1.93 -2.92
CA ALA A 44 -5.02 2.82 -3.74
C ALA A 44 -5.54 2.10 -5.00
N GLY A 45 -4.68 1.34 -5.70
CA GLY A 45 -5.07 0.65 -6.93
C GLY A 45 -5.85 -0.66 -6.72
N CYS A 46 -5.87 -1.23 -5.51
CA CYS A 46 -6.62 -2.47 -5.25
C CYS A 46 -8.12 -2.20 -5.15
N HIS A 47 -8.51 -1.11 -4.48
CA HIS A 47 -9.92 -0.82 -4.16
C HIS A 47 -10.40 0.54 -4.66
N GLY A 48 -9.49 1.45 -5.03
CA GLY A 48 -9.81 2.75 -5.63
C GLY A 48 -10.86 3.53 -4.86
N ASP A 49 -11.97 3.84 -5.55
CA ASP A 49 -13.08 4.61 -5.02
C ASP A 49 -13.85 3.92 -3.88
N GLN A 50 -13.68 2.62 -3.66
CA GLN A 50 -14.33 1.85 -2.59
C GLN A 50 -13.75 2.10 -1.19
N LEU A 51 -12.58 2.75 -1.13
CA LEU A 51 -11.87 3.02 0.11
C LEU A 51 -12.57 4.09 0.95
N LEU A 52 -13.09 3.69 2.12
CA LEU A 52 -13.68 4.61 3.10
C LEU A 52 -12.70 5.74 3.46
N ALA A 53 -11.45 5.40 3.74
CA ALA A 53 -10.43 6.35 4.14
C ALA A 53 -10.17 7.45 3.10
N LEU A 54 -10.18 7.12 1.79
CA LEU A 54 -10.05 8.14 0.72
C LEU A 54 -11.27 9.07 0.67
N ARG A 55 -12.47 8.50 0.80
CA ARG A 55 -13.72 9.29 0.86
C ARG A 55 -13.72 10.24 2.05
N LEU A 56 -13.31 9.77 3.23
CA LEU A 56 -13.20 10.58 4.44
C LEU A 56 -12.13 11.66 4.32
N ALA A 57 -10.94 11.33 3.82
CA ALA A 57 -9.86 12.30 3.62
C ALA A 57 -10.27 13.44 2.69
N GLY A 58 -11.00 13.12 1.61
CA GLY A 58 -11.56 14.13 0.70
C GLY A 58 -12.66 14.99 1.34
N ALA A 59 -13.57 14.38 2.09
CA ALA A 59 -14.65 15.07 2.79
C ALA A 59 -14.13 16.01 3.90
N ARG A 60 -13.12 15.57 4.64
CA ARG A 60 -12.48 16.33 5.73
C ARG A 60 -11.46 17.36 5.25
N ARG A 61 -11.08 17.31 3.96
CA ARG A 61 -9.98 18.10 3.37
C ARG A 61 -8.61 17.79 3.99
N ASP A 62 -8.43 16.57 4.50
CA ASP A 62 -7.13 16.09 5.01
C ASP A 62 -6.12 15.91 3.87
N LEU A 63 -6.61 15.67 2.65
CA LEU A 63 -5.81 15.61 1.42
C LEU A 63 -6.33 16.61 0.39
N PRO A 64 -5.45 17.17 -0.46
CA PRO A 64 -5.86 18.00 -1.57
C PRO A 64 -6.82 17.26 -2.53
N PRO A 65 -7.85 17.93 -3.08
CA PRO A 65 -8.84 17.28 -3.94
C PRO A 65 -8.24 16.55 -5.15
N GLU A 66 -7.17 17.09 -5.73
CA GLU A 66 -6.46 16.49 -6.85
C GLU A 66 -5.74 15.20 -6.48
N VAL A 67 -5.23 15.09 -5.25
CA VAL A 67 -4.60 13.87 -4.74
C VAL A 67 -5.65 12.79 -4.51
N VAL A 68 -6.81 13.15 -3.94
CA VAL A 68 -7.91 12.21 -3.72
C VAL A 68 -8.42 11.65 -5.04
N ARG A 69 -8.65 12.52 -6.04
CA ARG A 69 -9.07 12.09 -7.38
C ARG A 69 -8.03 11.20 -8.04
N ALA A 70 -6.75 11.60 -8.00
CA ALA A 70 -5.67 10.79 -8.56
C ALA A 70 -5.55 9.41 -7.90
N ALA A 71 -5.83 9.30 -6.60
CA ALA A 71 -5.83 8.02 -5.89
C ALA A 71 -7.04 7.14 -6.24
N MET A 72 -8.23 7.72 -6.38
CA MET A 72 -9.45 7.00 -6.78
C MET A 72 -9.34 6.46 -8.21
N ASP A 73 -8.77 7.26 -9.12
CA ASP A 73 -8.60 6.92 -10.53
C ASP A 73 -7.29 6.14 -10.82
N TYR A 74 -6.53 5.77 -9.78
CA TYR A 74 -5.22 5.16 -9.96
C TYR A 74 -5.35 3.75 -10.54
N VAL A 75 -4.72 3.54 -11.70
CA VAL A 75 -4.54 2.23 -12.32
C VAL A 75 -3.06 1.88 -12.32
N SER A 76 -2.72 0.72 -11.76
CA SER A 76 -1.33 0.26 -11.75
C SER A 76 -0.90 -0.22 -13.14
N SER A 77 0.34 0.09 -13.53
CA SER A 77 0.95 -0.42 -14.77
C SER A 77 1.36 -1.88 -14.68
N VAL A 78 1.30 -2.47 -13.48
CA VAL A 78 1.55 -3.88 -13.22
C VAL A 78 0.33 -4.49 -12.54
N PRO A 79 0.02 -5.78 -12.79
CA PRO A 79 -1.09 -6.44 -12.10
C PRO A 79 -0.94 -6.35 -10.58
N LEU A 80 -1.99 -5.89 -9.91
CA LEU A 80 -2.12 -5.95 -8.46
C LEU A 80 -2.83 -7.24 -8.05
N PHE A 81 -2.75 -7.57 -6.76
CA PHE A 81 -3.59 -8.62 -6.19
C PHE A 81 -5.03 -8.13 -6.08
N ASP A 82 -6.00 -9.06 -6.16
CA ASP A 82 -7.43 -8.75 -6.08
C ASP A 82 -7.89 -8.28 -4.70
N SER A 83 -7.05 -8.42 -3.67
CA SER A 83 -7.35 -7.98 -2.30
C SER A 83 -6.08 -7.71 -1.49
N GLY A 84 -6.23 -6.90 -0.43
CA GLY A 84 -5.21 -6.68 0.58
C GLY A 84 -4.82 -7.96 1.31
N ALA A 85 -5.75 -8.89 1.51
CA ALA A 85 -5.54 -10.21 2.11
C ALA A 85 -4.73 -11.13 1.20
N ALA A 86 -5.03 -11.18 -0.10
CA ALA A 86 -4.22 -11.95 -1.06
C ALA A 86 -2.79 -11.40 -1.14
N ALA A 87 -2.63 -10.08 -1.16
CA ALA A 87 -1.32 -9.44 -1.09
C ALA A 87 -0.56 -9.79 0.20
N ALA A 88 -1.26 -9.74 1.35
CA ALA A 88 -0.69 -10.08 2.65
C ALA A 88 -0.24 -11.54 2.69
N GLN A 89 -1.11 -12.46 2.28
CA GLN A 89 -0.83 -13.91 2.26
C GLN A 89 0.38 -14.22 1.37
N HIS A 90 0.46 -13.61 0.18
CA HIS A 90 1.61 -13.78 -0.69
C HIS A 90 2.90 -13.25 -0.05
N GLY A 91 2.83 -12.06 0.56
CA GLY A 91 3.98 -11.39 1.16
C GLY A 91 4.56 -12.10 2.39
N VAL A 92 3.72 -12.71 3.22
CA VAL A 92 4.16 -13.40 4.43
C VAL A 92 4.66 -14.83 4.18
N ARG A 93 4.16 -15.50 3.12
CA ARG A 93 4.46 -16.93 2.85
C ARG A 93 5.95 -17.23 2.79
N ASP A 94 6.69 -16.43 2.01
CA ASP A 94 8.11 -16.68 1.73
C ASP A 94 9.02 -15.68 2.48
N LEU A 95 8.50 -15.00 3.50
CA LEU A 95 9.22 -13.91 4.17
C LEU A 95 10.49 -14.40 4.89
N ALA A 96 10.42 -15.57 5.53
CA ALA A 96 11.55 -16.16 6.25
C ALA A 96 12.60 -16.80 5.32
N ALA A 97 12.18 -17.24 4.13
CA ALA A 97 13.05 -17.89 3.16
C ALA A 97 12.64 -17.51 1.73
N PRO A 98 12.97 -16.28 1.27
CA PRO A 98 12.58 -15.83 -0.05
C PRO A 98 13.22 -16.68 -1.15
N GLY A 99 12.44 -17.03 -2.17
CA GLY A 99 12.94 -17.80 -3.31
C GLY A 99 13.98 -17.01 -4.14
N ARG A 100 14.71 -17.72 -5.02
CA ARG A 100 15.79 -17.14 -5.85
C ARG A 100 15.38 -15.86 -6.60
N ARG A 101 14.17 -15.84 -7.17
CA ARG A 101 13.66 -14.67 -7.89
C ARG A 101 13.41 -13.48 -6.95
N ALA A 102 12.89 -13.72 -5.76
CA ALA A 102 12.68 -12.67 -4.77
C ALA A 102 14.03 -12.09 -4.32
N ASN A 103 15.02 -12.94 -4.03
CA ASN A 103 16.38 -12.51 -3.69
C ASN A 103 17.00 -11.63 -4.78
N ALA A 104 16.92 -12.02 -6.06
CA ALA A 104 17.44 -11.21 -7.16
C ALA A 104 16.80 -9.80 -7.23
N VAL A 105 15.49 -9.69 -6.95
CA VAL A 105 14.81 -8.38 -6.89
C VAL A 105 15.22 -7.59 -5.64
N ILE A 106 15.33 -8.25 -4.49
CA ILE A 106 15.82 -7.63 -3.25
C ILE A 106 17.20 -7.03 -3.47
N ASP A 107 18.13 -7.81 -4.02
CA ASP A 107 19.50 -7.39 -4.30
C ASP A 107 19.53 -6.21 -5.27
N ALA A 108 18.72 -6.25 -6.33
CA ALA A 108 18.60 -5.14 -7.27
C ALA A 108 18.05 -3.86 -6.61
N ILE A 109 17.10 -3.98 -5.68
CA ILE A 109 16.58 -2.83 -4.92
C ILE A 109 17.65 -2.29 -3.99
N VAL A 110 18.31 -3.14 -3.20
CA VAL A 110 19.37 -2.75 -2.27
C VAL A 110 20.50 -2.02 -3.00
N HIS A 111 20.92 -2.53 -4.16
CA HIS A 111 21.97 -1.91 -4.97
C HIS A 111 21.58 -0.53 -5.51
N ARG A 112 20.31 -0.35 -5.92
CA ARG A 112 19.82 0.91 -6.51
C ARG A 112 19.35 1.93 -5.49
N ARG A 113 19.00 1.49 -4.28
CA ARG A 113 18.37 2.28 -3.21
C ARG A 113 19.03 1.97 -1.87
N PRO A 114 20.31 2.35 -1.69
CA PRO A 114 21.00 2.14 -0.42
C PRO A 114 20.35 2.91 0.74
N ASP A 115 19.55 3.94 0.43
CA ASP A 115 18.77 4.75 1.37
C ASP A 115 17.54 4.04 1.97
N VAL A 116 17.18 2.84 1.48
CA VAL A 116 15.89 2.19 1.77
C VAL A 116 16.04 0.89 2.58
N GLN A 117 17.19 0.62 3.18
CA GLN A 117 17.38 -0.56 4.05
C GLN A 117 16.64 -0.42 5.38
#